data_AF-A0A5R2N1G1-F1
#
_entry.id   AF-A0A5R2N1G1-F1
#
_cell.length_a   1.000
_cell.length_b   1.000
_cell.length_c   1.000
_cell.angle_alpha   90.00
_cell.angle_beta   90.00
_cell.angle_gamma   90.00
#
_symmetry.space_group_name_H-M   'P 1'
#
loop_
_entity.id
_entity.type
_entity.pdbx_description
1 polymer ?
#
loop_
_entity_poly.entity_id
_entity_poly.type
_entity_poly.pdbx_seq_one_letter_code
_entity_poly.pdbx_strand_id
1 'polypeptide(L)' 'MTVRGNILVADDDAAIRTVLNQALSRVGHEVRVTSNASTLWRWVAAGEGDLVITDVVMPDENAFDMLPRIKKAR' A
#
# COMPACT_ATOMS: atom_id res chain seq x y z
N MET A 1 8.76 -6.59 -22.36
CA MET A 1 8.36 -7.30 -21.13
C MET A 1 7.70 -6.27 -20.23
N THR A 2 6.40 -6.40 -19.95
CA THR A 2 5.72 -5.51 -18.99
C THR A 2 6.16 -5.93 -17.59
N VAL A 3 6.72 -5.02 -16.81
CA VAL A 3 7.16 -5.30 -15.44
C VAL A 3 5.91 -5.49 -14.58
N ARG A 4 5.71 -6.70 -14.04
CA ARG A 4 4.70 -6.98 -13.02
C ARG A 4 5.34 -6.80 -11.66
N GLY A 5 4.58 -6.20 -10.74
CA GLY A 5 5.02 -5.97 -9.37
C GLY A 5 3.83 -6.01 -8.42
N ASN A 6 4.13 -6.25 -7.16
CA ASN A 6 3.17 -6.36 -6.07
C ASN A 6 3.01 -4.98 -5.41
N ILE A 7 1.84 -4.38 -5.54
CA ILE A 7 1.57 -3.02 -5.04
C ILE A 7 0.67 -3.11 -3.82
N LEU A 8 1.11 -2.52 -2.72
CA LEU A 8 0.33 -2.39 -1.49
C LEU A 8 -0.30 -1.00 -1.46
N VAL A 9 -1.61 -0.93 -1.22
CA VAL A 9 -2.36 0.32 -1.18
C VAL A 9 -3.06 0.44 0.16
N ALA A 10 -2.88 1.57 0.87
CA ALA A 10 -3.62 1.88 2.09
C ALA A 10 -4.29 3.25 1.99
N ASP A 11 -5.62 3.27 2.13
CA ASP A 11 -6.42 4.48 2.03
C ASP A 11 -7.75 4.22 2.75
N ASP A 12 -8.27 5.14 3.55
CA ASP A 12 -9.53 4.94 4.27
C ASP A 12 -10.76 5.11 3.35
N ASP A 13 -10.62 5.81 2.22
CA ASP A 13 -11.66 5.97 1.21
C ASP A 13 -11.78 4.73 0.30
N ALA A 14 -12.95 4.08 0.34
CA ALA A 14 -13.25 2.90 -0.45
C ALA A 14 -13.26 3.16 -1.98
N ALA A 15 -13.63 4.37 -2.41
CA ALA A 15 -13.64 4.75 -3.82
C ALA A 15 -12.20 4.82 -4.35
N ILE A 16 -11.28 5.44 -3.60
CA ILE A 16 -9.86 5.52 -3.99
C ILE A 16 -9.26 4.12 -4.10
N ARG A 17 -9.45 3.26 -3.08
CA ARG A 17 -8.99 1.87 -3.12
C ARG A 17 -9.50 1.11 -4.35
N THR A 18 -10.77 1.30 -4.70
CA THR A 18 -11.38 0.63 -5.85
C THR A 18 -10.76 1.11 -7.17
N VAL A 19 -10.60 2.42 -7.35
CA VAL A 19 -10.01 3.00 -8.55
C VAL A 19 -8.56 2.56 -8.72
N LEU A 20 -7.75 2.62 -7.66
CA LEU A 20 -6.35 2.20 -7.69
C LEU A 20 -6.22 0.70 -7.99
N ASN A 21 -7.03 -0.13 -7.34
CA ASN A 21 -7.04 -1.58 -7.58
C ASN A 21 -7.35 -1.88 -9.05
N GLN A 22 -8.39 -1.28 -9.61
CA GLN A 22 -8.78 -1.49 -11.00
C GLN A 22 -7.73 -0.98 -11.99
N ALA A 23 -7.21 0.24 -11.78
CA ALA A 23 -6.25 0.86 -12.68
C ALA A 23 -4.93 0.08 -12.72
N LEU A 24 -4.38 -0.29 -11.56
CA LEU A 24 -3.10 -0.98 -11.47
C LEU A 24 -3.21 -2.45 -11.89
N SER A 25 -4.30 -3.15 -11.51
CA SER A 25 -4.54 -4.52 -11.96
C SER A 25 -4.73 -4.60 -13.47
N ARG A 26 -5.35 -3.60 -14.09
CA ARG A 26 -5.52 -3.52 -15.56
C ARG A 26 -4.19 -3.45 -16.31
N VAL A 27 -3.15 -2.87 -15.71
CA VAL A 27 -1.80 -2.80 -16.27
C VAL A 27 -1.00 -4.08 -15.97
N GLY A 28 -1.54 -4.99 -15.16
CA GLY A 28 -0.99 -6.32 -14.90
C GLY A 28 -0.25 -6.47 -13.57
N HIS A 29 -0.40 -5.51 -12.66
CA HIS A 29 0.16 -5.59 -11.30
C HIS A 29 -0.74 -6.42 -10.38
N GLU A 30 -0.14 -7.04 -9.35
CA GLU A 30 -0.91 -7.61 -8.25
C GLU A 30 -1.10 -6.54 -7.19
N VAL A 31 -2.34 -6.22 -6.85
CA VAL A 31 -2.64 -5.11 -5.94
C VAL A 31 -3.31 -5.66 -4.69
N ARG A 32 -2.80 -5.27 -3.52
CA ARG A 32 -3.42 -5.54 -2.23
C ARG A 32 -3.83 -4.23 -1.59
N VAL A 33 -5.12 -4.09 -1.31
CA VAL A 33 -5.70 -2.88 -0.74
C VAL A 33 -6.10 -3.10 0.72
N THR A 34 -5.93 -2.09 1.55
CA THR A 34 -6.42 -2.07 2.94
C THR A 34 -6.91 -0.68 3.31
N SER A 35 -7.83 -0.60 4.26
CA SER A 35 -8.31 0.65 4.85
C SER A 35 -7.51 1.09 6.08
N ASN A 36 -6.48 0.32 6.47
CA ASN A 36 -5.86 0.44 7.78
C ASN A 36 -4.33 0.47 7.67
N ALA A 37 -3.73 1.49 8.27
CA ALA A 37 -2.27 1.64 8.32
C ALA A 37 -1.58 0.44 8.99
N SER A 38 -2.19 -0.10 10.05
CA SER A 38 -1.67 -1.26 10.78
C SER A 38 -1.57 -2.52 9.92
N THR A 39 -2.53 -2.73 9.02
CA THR A 39 -2.50 -3.85 8.07
C THR A 39 -1.41 -3.64 7.03
N LEU A 40 -1.27 -2.43 6.50
CA LEU A 40 -0.20 -2.09 5.58
C LEU A 40 1.17 -2.32 6.23
N TRP A 41 1.37 -1.87 7.46
CA TRP A 41 2.62 -2.08 8.20
C TRP A 41 2.96 -3.56 8.33
N ARG A 42 1.97 -4.42 8.64
CA ARG A 42 2.20 -5.87 8.73
C ARG A 42 2.71 -6.46 7.41
N TRP A 43 2.14 -6.06 6.28
CA TRP A 43 2.60 -6.52 4.96
C TRP A 43 4.01 -6.03 4.65
N VAL A 44 4.28 -4.75 4.90
CA VAL A 44 5.60 -4.16 4.65
C VAL A 44 6.67 -4.80 5.54
N ALA A 45 6.37 -5.02 6.81
CA ALA A 45 7.27 -5.67 7.76
C ALA A 45 7.49 -7.17 7.45
N ALA A 46 6.53 -7.82 6.79
CA ALA A 46 6.65 -9.20 6.31
C ALA A 46 7.48 -9.35 5.03
N GLY A 47 8.03 -8.25 4.49
CA GLY A 47 8.83 -8.31 3.26
C GLY A 47 7.99 -8.22 1.97
N GLU A 48 6.67 -8.02 2.09
CA GLU A 48 5.76 -7.97 0.93
C GLU A 48 5.79 -6.62 0.22
N GLY A 49 5.41 -6.62 -1.07
CA GLY A 49 5.24 -5.42 -1.89
C GLY A 49 6.54 -4.86 -2.46
N ASP A 50 6.51 -4.53 -3.75
CA ASP A 50 7.56 -3.80 -4.48
C ASP A 50 7.33 -2.28 -4.43
N LEU A 51 6.07 -1.86 -4.23
CA LEU A 51 5.64 -0.48 -4.12
C LEU A 51 4.55 -0.34 -3.07
N VAL A 52 4.62 0.74 -2.28
CA VAL A 52 3.58 1.12 -1.31
C VAL A 52 2.98 2.45 -1.75
N ILE A 53 1.66 2.50 -1.83
CA ILE A 53 0.85 3.72 -2.01
C ILE A 53 0.02 3.86 -0.74
N THR A 54 0.12 5.00 -0.07
CA THR A 54 -0.64 5.24 1.17
C THR A 54 -1.13 6.66 1.23
N ASP A 55 -2.33 6.87 1.78
CA ASP A 55 -2.73 8.20 2.23
C ASP A 55 -1.88 8.64 3.43
N VAL A 56 -1.71 9.96 3.57
CA VAL A 56 -0.91 10.57 4.63
C VAL A 56 -1.65 10.53 5.96
N VAL A 57 -2.98 10.74 5.95
CA VAL A 57 -3.80 10.94 7.15
C VAL A 57 -4.90 9.90 7.18
N MET A 58 -4.58 8.73 7.72
CA MET A 58 -5.58 7.72 8.05
C MET A 58 -6.05 7.87 9.51
N PRO A 59 -7.27 7.39 9.85
CA PRO A 59 -7.79 7.43 11.22
C PRO A 59 -6.90 6.74 12.26
N ASP A 60 -6.15 5.72 11.82
CA ASP A 60 -5.41 4.81 12.70
C ASP A 60 -3.96 5.25 12.96
N GLU A 61 -3.27 5.81 11.96
CA GLU A 61 -1.84 6.18 12.01
C GLU A 61 -1.49 7.14 10.86
N ASN A 62 -0.42 7.94 11.04
CA ASN A 62 0.11 8.82 10.00
C ASN A 62 1.23 8.13 9.20
N ALA A 63 1.20 8.24 7.87
CA ALA A 63 2.24 7.66 7.01
C ALA A 63 3.65 8.18 7.34
N PHE A 64 3.80 9.42 7.83
CA PHE A 64 5.09 9.98 8.23
C PHE A 64 5.73 9.27 9.42
N ASP A 65 4.95 8.67 10.30
CA ASP A 65 5.48 7.87 11.41
C ASP A 65 5.89 6.47 10.93
N MET A 66 5.22 5.98 9.88
CA MET A 66 5.47 4.67 9.29
C MET A 66 6.72 4.67 8.39
N LEU A 67 6.96 5.72 7.60
CA LEU A 67 8.07 5.81 6.64
C LEU A 67 9.46 5.55 7.28
N PRO A 68 9.83 6.17 8.43
CA PRO A 68 11.09 5.86 9.11
C PRO A 68 11.19 4.40 9.57
N ARG A 69 10.07 3.78 9.96
CA ARG A 69 10.03 2.37 10.39
C ARG A 69 10.25 1.44 9.21
N ILE A 70 9.63 1.74 8.05
CA ILE A 70 9.83 0.99 6.81
C ILE A 70 11.30 1.04 6.39
N LYS A 71 11.91 2.24 6.42
CA LYS A 71 13.32 2.42 6.07
C LYS A 71 14.30 1.69 7.00
N LYS A 72 13.93 1.45 8.26
CA LYS A 72 14.74 0.65 9.19
C LYS A 72 14.56 -0.86 8.99
N ALA A 73 13.43 -1.28 8.43
CA ALA A 73 13.10 -2.69 8.26
C ALA A 73 13.62 -3.29 6.94
N ARG A 74 14.11 -2.46 6.00
CA ARG A 74 14.53 -2.84 4.65
C ARG A 74 15.90 -2.28 4.29
#